data_AF-A0AAV1IEG6-F1
#
_entry.id   AF-A0AAV1IEG6-F1
#
_cell.length_a   1.000
_cell.length_b   1.000
_cell.length_c   1.000
_cell.angle_alpha   90.00
_cell.angle_beta   90.00
_cell.angle_gamma   90.00
#
_symmetry.space_group_name_H-M   'P 1'
#
loop_
_entity.id
_entity.type
_entity.pdbx_description
1 polymer ?
#
loop_
_entity_poly.entity_id
_entity_poly.type
_entity_poly.pdbx_seq_one_letter_code
_entity_poly.pdbx_strand_id
1 'polypeptide(L)'
;MRRRLCEDIGVDLEARGTAVIDHVDHVVSEGYGHTSVLADGFTSSDAILGGFMSKGTVVLGARDTAFSAAPGRAGAEAPALAGGHAALVTAIQARSGARIVISGSMDLFSNAFFSAKPVTSQKERQATSGPTNTPEHSAHGPFTSSPLTVFM
;
A
#
# COMPACT_ATOMS: atom_id res chain seq x y z
N MET A 1 -7.00 17.19 -13.91
CA MET A 1 -7.64 16.32 -14.94
C MET A 1 -7.85 14.89 -14.45
N ARG A 2 -6.85 14.23 -13.84
CA ARG A 2 -6.95 12.81 -13.39
C ARG A 2 -8.02 12.52 -12.31
N ARG A 3 -8.21 13.43 -11.34
CA ARG A 3 -9.16 13.27 -10.22
C ARG A 3 -10.63 13.23 -10.66
N ARG A 4 -11.07 14.18 -11.50
CA ARG A 4 -12.47 14.24 -11.99
C ARG A 4 -12.90 12.97 -12.71
N LEU A 5 -12.01 12.38 -13.53
CA LEU A 5 -12.31 11.11 -14.20
C LEU A 5 -12.55 9.96 -13.21
N CYS A 6 -11.81 9.95 -12.09
CA CYS A 6 -11.98 8.95 -11.05
C CYS A 6 -13.26 9.20 -10.25
N GLU A 7 -13.58 10.47 -9.95
CA GLU A 7 -14.83 10.87 -9.31
C GLU A 7 -16.05 10.44 -10.15
N ASP A 8 -16.00 10.61 -11.48
CA ASP A 8 -17.06 10.20 -12.41
C ASP A 8 -17.35 8.69 -12.40
N ILE A 9 -16.36 7.87 -12.03
CA ILE A 9 -16.48 6.40 -11.89
C ILE A 9 -16.65 5.95 -10.44
N GLY A 10 -16.81 6.89 -9.50
CA GLY A 10 -17.09 6.64 -8.09
C GLY A 10 -15.87 6.35 -7.22
N VAL A 11 -14.69 6.85 -7.61
CA VAL A 11 -13.45 6.76 -6.82
C VAL A 11 -12.93 8.15 -6.49
N ASP A 12 -12.99 8.48 -5.21
CA ASP A 12 -12.46 9.72 -4.68
C ASP A 12 -10.96 9.57 -4.42
N LEU A 13 -10.16 10.25 -5.24
CA LEU A 13 -8.71 10.36 -5.00
C LEU A 13 -8.45 11.51 -4.03
N GLU A 14 -7.38 11.43 -3.24
CA GLU A 14 -6.97 12.51 -2.35
C GLU A 14 -6.42 13.74 -3.11
N ALA A 15 -6.22 14.86 -2.39
CA ALA A 15 -5.81 16.12 -3.01
C ALA A 15 -4.39 16.04 -3.57
N ARG A 16 -4.05 16.86 -4.57
CA ARG A 16 -2.67 16.87 -5.09
C ARG A 16 -1.71 17.26 -3.96
N GLY A 17 -0.68 16.44 -3.75
CA GLY A 17 0.35 16.68 -2.73
C GLY A 17 0.08 15.96 -1.41
N THR A 18 -0.99 15.17 -1.30
CA THR A 18 -1.15 14.17 -0.25
C THR A 18 -0.46 12.87 -0.65
N ALA A 19 0.06 12.14 0.33
CA ALA A 19 0.56 10.78 0.19
C ALA A 19 0.00 9.93 1.33
N VAL A 20 0.01 8.61 1.14
CA VAL A 20 -0.25 7.68 2.24
C VAL A 20 1.02 7.58 3.07
N ILE A 21 0.89 7.78 4.37
CA ILE A 21 1.98 7.83 5.33
C ILE A 21 1.77 6.73 6.35
N ASP A 22 2.82 5.97 6.64
CA ASP A 22 2.86 5.03 7.75
C ASP A 22 4.12 5.27 8.58
N HIS A 23 3.96 5.57 9.86
CA HIS A 23 5.10 5.76 10.77
C HIS A 23 5.58 4.45 11.40
N VAL A 24 4.71 3.43 11.45
CA VAL A 24 4.95 2.18 12.16
C VAL A 24 5.50 1.13 11.20
N ASP A 25 4.80 0.89 10.08
CA ASP A 25 5.07 -0.21 9.16
C ASP A 25 5.52 0.28 7.77
N HIS A 26 6.40 1.29 7.76
CA HIS A 26 7.06 1.73 6.53
C HIS A 26 8.33 0.94 6.22
N VAL A 27 8.64 0.90 4.93
CA VAL A 27 9.92 0.38 4.41
C VAL A 27 10.97 1.47 4.53
N VAL A 28 12.13 1.09 5.06
CA VAL A 28 13.29 1.99 5.13
C VAL A 28 13.92 2.01 3.75
N SER A 29 13.81 3.14 3.06
CA SER A 29 14.31 3.34 1.71
C SER A 29 14.88 4.75 1.56
N GLU A 30 16.00 4.87 0.86
CA GLU A 30 16.60 6.18 0.56
C GLU A 30 15.66 6.98 -0.34
N GLY A 31 15.17 8.11 0.17
CA GLY A 31 14.38 9.09 -0.58
C GLY A 31 12.88 9.10 -0.31
N TYR A 32 12.33 8.07 0.35
CA TYR A 32 10.86 7.92 0.49
C TYR A 32 10.34 7.90 1.93
N GLY A 33 11.22 7.78 2.93
CA GLY A 33 10.87 7.99 4.35
C GLY A 33 9.61 7.26 4.79
N HIS A 34 8.63 7.99 5.33
CA HIS A 34 7.36 7.44 5.84
C HIS A 34 6.27 7.27 4.77
N THR A 35 6.55 7.58 3.50
CA THR A 35 5.57 7.42 2.41
C THR A 35 5.71 6.08 1.69
N SER A 36 6.79 5.33 1.92
CA SER A 36 6.92 3.93 1.49
C SER A 36 6.21 3.00 2.46
N VAL A 37 4.92 2.80 2.25
CA VAL A 37 4.05 2.03 3.15
C VAL A 37 3.97 0.56 2.75
N LEU A 38 3.81 -0.32 3.74
CA LEU A 38 3.44 -1.70 3.49
C LEU A 38 1.93 -1.85 3.35
N ALA A 39 1.54 -2.70 2.40
CA ALA A 39 0.16 -3.07 2.16
C ALA A 39 0.01 -4.60 2.20
N ASP A 40 -0.95 -5.06 2.99
CA ASP A 40 -1.32 -6.46 3.14
C ASP A 40 -2.84 -6.68 3.07
N GLY A 41 -3.64 -5.61 2.93
CA GLY A 41 -5.09 -5.63 2.76
C GLY A 41 -5.53 -6.08 1.37
N PHE A 42 -5.00 -7.20 0.87
CA PHE A 42 -5.37 -7.75 -0.42
C PHE A 42 -6.75 -8.42 -0.36
N THR A 43 -7.66 -7.97 -1.21
CA THR A 43 -8.98 -8.59 -1.34
C THR A 43 -8.94 -9.68 -2.41
N SER A 44 -8.95 -10.94 -1.96
CA SER A 44 -9.10 -12.08 -2.88
C SER A 44 -10.54 -12.18 -3.37
N SER A 45 -10.75 -12.03 -4.67
CA SER A 45 -12.07 -12.19 -5.29
C SER A 45 -11.94 -12.74 -6.69
N ASP A 46 -12.68 -13.82 -6.99
CA ASP A 46 -12.78 -14.39 -8.34
C ASP A 46 -13.28 -13.35 -9.35
N ALA A 47 -14.03 -12.35 -8.87
CA ALA A 47 -14.52 -11.25 -9.68
C ALA A 47 -13.39 -10.40 -10.28
N ILE A 48 -12.27 -10.24 -9.55
CA ILE A 48 -11.06 -9.59 -10.04
C ILE A 48 -10.40 -10.44 -11.14
N LEU A 49 -10.40 -11.77 -10.97
CA LEU A 49 -9.72 -12.74 -11.85
C LEU A 49 -10.54 -13.19 -13.07
N GLY A 50 -11.79 -12.74 -13.22
CA GLY A 50 -12.61 -13.04 -14.41
C GLY A 50 -14.09 -13.28 -14.13
N GLY A 51 -14.49 -13.44 -12.88
CA GLY A 51 -15.89 -13.50 -12.45
C GLY A 51 -16.63 -12.17 -12.60
N PHE A 52 -17.94 -12.20 -12.38
CA PHE A 52 -18.79 -11.01 -12.41
C PHE A 52 -18.57 -10.16 -11.15
N MET A 53 -18.09 -8.93 -11.31
CA MET A 53 -18.12 -7.91 -10.25
C MET A 53 -19.45 -7.18 -10.27
N SER A 54 -20.21 -7.22 -9.17
CA SER A 54 -21.48 -6.51 -9.07
C SER A 54 -21.31 -5.00 -8.84
N LYS A 55 -20.18 -4.57 -8.24
CA LYS A 55 -19.74 -3.18 -7.97
C LYS A 55 -18.21 -3.10 -7.88
N GLY A 56 -17.65 -1.90 -7.79
CA GLY A 56 -16.21 -1.69 -7.55
C GLY A 56 -15.74 -2.28 -6.21
N THR A 57 -14.48 -2.71 -6.15
CA THR A 57 -13.84 -3.31 -4.98
C THR A 57 -12.45 -2.72 -4.76
N VAL A 58 -12.05 -2.58 -3.50
CA VAL A 58 -10.65 -2.34 -3.14
C VAL A 58 -9.88 -3.63 -3.38
N VAL A 59 -8.88 -3.58 -4.26
CA VAL A 59 -7.99 -4.72 -4.56
C VAL A 59 -6.89 -4.79 -3.51
N LEU A 60 -6.34 -3.63 -3.14
CA LEU A 60 -5.28 -3.50 -2.15
C LEU A 60 -5.57 -2.30 -1.25
N GLY A 61 -5.81 -2.56 0.03
CA GLY A 61 -5.88 -1.55 1.08
C GLY A 61 -4.52 -1.34 1.75
N ALA A 62 -4.35 -0.16 2.37
CA ALA A 62 -3.22 0.11 3.25
C ALA A 62 -3.33 -0.69 4.56
N ARG A 63 -2.35 -0.53 5.45
CA ARG A 63 -2.43 -1.06 6.82
C ARG A 63 -3.23 -0.14 7.75
N ASP A 64 -3.68 -0.67 8.87
CA ASP A 64 -4.46 0.09 9.87
C ASP A 64 -3.71 1.28 10.50
N THR A 65 -2.38 1.27 10.43
CA THR A 65 -1.48 2.32 10.90
C THR A 65 -1.26 3.44 9.89
N ALA A 66 -1.68 3.24 8.63
CA ALA A 66 -1.46 4.19 7.55
C ALA A 66 -2.54 5.28 7.51
N PHE A 67 -2.19 6.48 7.07
CA PHE A 67 -3.14 7.59 6.88
C PHE A 67 -2.72 8.50 5.73
N SER A 68 -3.69 9.17 5.08
CA SER A 68 -3.41 10.16 4.04
C SER A 68 -3.12 11.53 4.64
N ALA A 69 -1.98 12.14 4.27
CA ALA A 69 -1.68 13.52 4.61
C ALA A 69 -0.69 14.17 3.63
N ALA A 70 -0.58 15.50 3.66
CA ALA A 70 0.45 16.23 2.93
C ALA A 70 1.81 16.06 3.64
N PRO A 71 2.84 15.45 3.00
CA PRO A 71 4.14 15.25 3.62
C PRO A 71 4.77 16.60 4.02
N GLY A 72 5.29 16.68 5.25
CA GLY A 72 6.00 17.87 5.74
C GLY A 72 5.12 18.98 6.32
N ARG A 73 3.79 18.83 6.37
CA ARG A 73 2.90 19.75 7.09
C ARG A 73 2.57 19.17 8.46
N ALA A 74 2.92 19.87 9.54
CA ALA A 74 2.53 19.47 10.90
C ALA A 74 0.99 19.53 11.01
N GLY A 75 0.38 18.38 11.28
CA GLY A 75 -1.06 18.14 11.17
C GLY A 75 -1.90 19.05 12.05
N ALA A 76 -2.73 19.87 11.42
CA ALA A 76 -3.84 20.57 12.07
C ALA A 76 -5.21 20.02 11.64
N GLU A 77 -5.26 19.20 10.58
CA GLU A 77 -6.50 18.69 9.99
C GLU A 77 -6.52 17.16 10.06
N ALA A 78 -7.65 16.59 10.47
CA ALA A 78 -7.82 15.15 10.56
C ALA A 78 -7.68 14.52 9.16
N PRO A 79 -6.96 13.39 9.02
CA PRO A 79 -6.79 12.74 7.73
C PRO A 79 -8.15 12.27 7.20
N ALA A 80 -8.45 12.60 5.94
CA ALA A 80 -9.71 12.22 5.29
C ALA A 80 -9.82 10.69 5.12
N LEU A 81 -8.69 10.00 4.99
CA LEU A 81 -8.59 8.55 4.84
C LEU A 81 -7.51 8.01 5.78
N ALA A 82 -7.88 7.02 6.59
CA ALA A 82 -6.97 6.34 7.51
C ALA A 82 -7.31 4.86 7.65
N GLY A 83 -6.31 4.06 7.98
CA GLY A 83 -6.36 2.64 8.24
C GLY A 83 -6.58 1.76 7.00
N GLY A 84 -6.97 0.50 7.21
CA GLY A 84 -7.13 -0.49 6.14
C GLY A 84 -8.16 -0.16 5.07
N HIS A 85 -8.99 0.86 5.29
CA HIS A 85 -9.95 1.37 4.31
C HIS A 85 -9.35 2.37 3.31
N ALA A 86 -8.12 2.83 3.53
CA ALA A 86 -7.39 3.62 2.55
C ALA A 86 -7.05 2.73 1.33
N ALA A 87 -7.81 2.91 0.25
CA ALA A 87 -7.67 2.13 -0.96
C ALA A 87 -6.46 2.57 -1.78
N LEU A 88 -5.49 1.67 -1.94
CA LEU A 88 -4.26 1.89 -2.71
C LEU A 88 -4.45 1.48 -4.18
N VAL A 89 -5.15 0.36 -4.39
CA VAL A 89 -5.58 -0.12 -5.72
C VAL A 89 -7.06 -0.45 -5.68
N THR A 90 -7.83 0.11 -6.60
CA THR A 90 -9.27 -0.14 -6.73
C THR A 90 -9.58 -0.66 -8.11
N ALA A 91 -10.46 -1.67 -8.19
CA ALA A 91 -10.99 -2.19 -9.44
C ALA A 91 -12.49 -1.88 -9.53
N ILE A 92 -12.95 -1.48 -10.70
CA ILE A 92 -14.35 -1.22 -11.01
C ILE A 92 -14.73 -2.04 -12.23
N GLN A 93 -15.92 -2.64 -12.17
CA GLN A 93 -16.58 -3.17 -13.35
C GLN A 93 -17.79 -2.30 -13.66
N ALA A 94 -17.81 -1.71 -14.85
CA ALA A 94 -18.95 -0.98 -15.36
C ALA A 94 -20.10 -1.94 -15.71
N ARG A 95 -21.33 -1.42 -15.80
CA ARG A 95 -22.48 -2.20 -16.25
C ARG A 95 -22.32 -2.77 -17.67
N SER A 96 -21.50 -2.14 -18.50
CA SER A 96 -21.14 -2.62 -19.83
C SER A 96 -20.18 -3.82 -19.82
N GLY A 97 -19.69 -4.25 -18.65
CA GLY A 97 -18.65 -5.28 -18.53
C GLY A 97 -17.22 -4.73 -18.67
N ALA A 98 -17.05 -3.44 -18.92
CA ALA A 98 -15.73 -2.81 -18.94
C ALA A 98 -15.07 -2.87 -17.55
N ARG A 99 -13.79 -3.24 -17.48
CA ARG A 99 -12.99 -3.31 -16.25
C ARG A 99 -12.03 -2.13 -16.21
N ILE A 100 -12.02 -1.42 -15.09
CA ILE A 100 -11.16 -0.27 -14.85
C ILE A 100 -10.36 -0.57 -13.57
N VAL A 101 -9.05 -0.39 -13.61
CA VAL A 101 -8.19 -0.49 -12.43
C VAL A 101 -7.54 0.88 -12.22
N ILE A 102 -7.60 1.35 -10.99
CA ILE A 102 -7.01 2.61 -10.55
C ILE A 102 -5.94 2.27 -9.52
N SER A 103 -4.70 2.65 -9.82
CA SER A 103 -3.57 2.59 -8.89
C SER A 103 -3.23 3.98 -8.40
N GLY A 104 -3.10 4.16 -7.09
CA GLY A 104 -2.63 5.43 -6.51
C GLY A 104 -1.14 5.68 -6.69
N SER A 105 -0.35 4.66 -7.05
CA SER A 105 1.09 4.75 -7.24
C SER A 105 1.51 4.26 -8.64
N MET A 106 2.33 5.03 -9.32
CA MET A 106 3.01 4.57 -10.54
C MET A 106 4.20 3.67 -10.21
N ASP A 107 4.82 3.87 -9.06
CA ASP A 107 6.04 3.16 -8.65
C ASP A 107 5.76 1.69 -8.32
N LEU A 108 4.51 1.34 -8.01
CA LEU A 108 4.03 -0.04 -7.89
C LEU A 108 4.33 -0.89 -9.13
N PHE A 109 4.37 -0.27 -10.32
CA PHE A 109 4.67 -0.95 -11.59
C PHE A 109 6.13 -0.78 -12.02
N SER A 110 6.99 -0.24 -11.16
CA SER A 110 8.41 -0.05 -11.46
C SER A 110 9.22 -1.32 -11.17
N ASN A 111 10.27 -1.54 -11.95
CA ASN A 111 11.19 -2.68 -11.75
C ASN A 111 11.89 -2.65 -10.38
N ALA A 112 12.10 -1.45 -9.82
CA ALA A 112 12.68 -1.26 -8.51
C ALA A 112 11.82 -1.94 -7.43
N PHE A 113 10.50 -1.79 -7.51
CA PHE A 113 9.55 -2.40 -6.59
C PHE A 113 9.39 -3.90 -6.80
N PHE A 114 9.38 -4.39 -8.05
CA PHE A 114 9.35 -5.82 -8.33
C PHE A 114 10.58 -6.56 -7.78
N SER A 115 11.72 -5.88 -7.68
CA SER A 115 12.98 -6.46 -7.19
C SER A 115 13.27 -6.12 -5.73
N ALA A 116 12.43 -5.30 -5.09
CA ALA A 116 12.65 -4.83 -3.73
C ALA A 116 12.42 -5.96 -2.71
N LYS A 117 13.32 -6.05 -1.73
CA LYS A 117 13.10 -6.84 -0.50
C LYS A 117 12.74 -5.86 0.60
N PRO A 118 11.46 -5.74 1.00
CA PRO A 118 11.07 -4.78 2.01
C PRO A 118 11.75 -5.09 3.35
N VAL A 119 12.51 -4.13 3.87
CA VAL A 119 13.00 -4.14 5.25
C VAL A 119 12.17 -3.10 6.01
N THR A 120 11.44 -3.57 7.02
CA THR A 120 10.59 -2.71 7.83
C THR A 120 11.39 -2.01 8.91
N SER A 121 10.96 -0.81 9.28
CA SER A 121 11.58 -0.08 10.40
C SER A 121 11.53 -0.86 11.71
N GLN A 122 10.49 -1.69 11.94
CA GLN A 122 10.42 -2.60 13.08
C GLN A 122 11.53 -3.66 13.06
N LYS A 123 11.80 -4.26 11.90
CA LYS A 123 12.80 -5.31 11.75
C LYS A 123 14.23 -4.76 11.89
N GLU A 124 14.46 -3.53 11.45
CA GLU A 124 15.73 -2.83 11.68
C GLU A 124 15.92 -2.48 13.16
N ARG A 125 14.89 -1.96 13.84
CA ARG A 125 14.95 -1.70 15.30
C ARG A 125 15.32 -2.97 16.08
N GLN A 126 14.77 -4.12 15.70
CA GLN A 126 15.06 -5.40 16.33
C GLN A 126 16.49 -5.91 16.05
N ALA A 127 17.04 -5.61 14.86
CA ALA A 127 18.44 -5.93 14.52
C ALA A 127 19.44 -5.05 15.28
N THR A 128 19.07 -3.80 15.59
CA THR A 128 19.93 -2.88 16.37
C THR A 128 19.86 -3.08 17.89
N SER A 129 18.95 -3.92 18.40
CA SER A 129 18.75 -4.17 19.84
C SER A 129 19.29 -5.52 20.34
N GLY A 130 19.95 -6.32 19.50
CA GLY A 130 20.56 -7.60 19.88
C GLY A 130 22.07 -7.49 20.09
N PRO A 131 22.68 -8.24 21.04
CA PRO A 131 24.12 -8.18 21.25
C PRO A 131 24.86 -8.75 20.03
N THR A 132 25.83 -7.99 19.52
CA THR A 132 26.77 -8.39 18.46
C THR A 132 27.34 -9.77 18.73
N ASN A 133 27.02 -10.76 17.89
CA ASN A 133 27.85 -11.94 17.63
C ASN A 133 27.49 -12.60 16.27
N THR A 134 28.53 -13.16 15.65
CA THR A 134 28.73 -13.66 14.28
C THR A 134 27.88 -14.87 13.82
N PRO A 135 27.90 -15.23 12.51
CA PRO A 135 26.81 -15.93 11.83
C PRO A 135 26.94 -17.46 11.86
N GLU A 136 25.85 -18.15 12.21
CA GLU A 136 25.75 -19.60 12.01
C GLU A 136 24.29 -20.04 11.75
N HIS A 137 24.07 -20.40 10.49
CA HIS A 137 23.34 -21.58 10.02
C HIS A 137 22.25 -22.17 10.94
N SER A 138 20.98 -21.92 10.64
CA SER A 138 19.92 -22.93 10.84
C SER A 138 18.69 -22.66 9.98
N ALA A 139 18.25 -23.72 9.33
CA ALA A 139 17.10 -23.80 8.46
C ALA A 139 15.78 -23.98 9.24
N HIS A 140 14.68 -23.81 8.50
CA HIS A 140 13.30 -24.27 8.78
C HIS A 140 12.38 -23.47 9.73
N GLY A 141 11.28 -23.01 9.13
CA GLY A 141 10.02 -22.66 9.78
C GLY A 141 9.01 -22.17 8.72
N PRO A 142 7.84 -22.79 8.55
CA PRO A 142 6.92 -22.50 7.45
C PRO A 142 6.02 -21.33 7.84
N PHE A 143 6.20 -20.16 7.23
CA PHE A 143 5.22 -19.08 7.35
C PHE A 143 4.75 -18.64 5.98
N THR A 144 3.53 -19.09 5.70
CA THR A 144 2.62 -18.61 4.68
C THR A 144 2.40 -17.10 4.90
N SER A 145 3.28 -16.26 4.38
CA SER A 145 3.07 -14.82 4.39
C SER A 145 2.41 -14.43 3.09
N SER A 146 1.22 -13.84 3.17
CA SER A 146 0.64 -13.04 2.09
C SER A 146 1.72 -12.12 1.52
N PRO A 147 1.77 -11.89 0.19
CA PRO A 147 2.82 -11.07 -0.40
C PRO A 147 2.74 -9.64 0.13
N LEU A 148 3.67 -9.28 1.04
CA LEU A 148 3.86 -7.91 1.50
C LEU A 148 4.21 -7.04 0.30
N THR A 149 3.33 -6.10 -0.03
CA THR A 149 3.49 -5.20 -1.17
C THR A 149 3.87 -3.82 -0.66
N VAL A 150 4.91 -3.21 -1.23
CA VAL A 150 5.31 -1.84 -0.89
C VAL A 150 4.55 -0.87 -1.80
N PHE A 151 4.06 0.24 -1.25
CA PHE A 151 3.32 1.28 -1.95
C PHE A 151 3.89 2.67 -1.62
N MET A 152 3.82 3.61 -2.57
CA MET A 152 4.31 5.00 -2.45
C MET A 152 3.28 6.01 -2.93
#